data_AF-A0A4Y9AEW1-F1
#
_entry.id   AF-A0A4Y9AEW1-F1
#
_cell.length_a   1.000
_cell.length_b   1.000
_cell.length_c   1.000
_cell.angle_alpha   90.00
_cell.angle_beta   90.00
_cell.angle_gamma   90.00
#
_symmetry.space_group_name_H-M   'P 1'
#
loop_
_entity.id
_entity.type
_entity.pdbx_description
1 polymer ?
#
loop_
_entity_poly.entity_id
_entity_poly.type
_entity_poly.pdbx_seq_one_letter_code
_entity_poly.pdbx_strand_id
1 'polypeptide(L)'
;MKGKHFFKLILASLFALLLLTACGGNDEADGSADDSAASEDSEAGGNEEASPADDQEDGSEEDEPSESDSSEEDTSGAVDPQSASEVVSFDQVNWIGGVPDRQPEPGIWFYTQDDHPEKYADTFNWDEEDVLLWQIGDEKYKGYDADTGKLKIMEDDVIKIVVELEEDETDDERAPRNYLKVPKGELEGKSFIIETVDGEQLSVK
;
A
#
# COMPACT_ATOMS: atom_id res chain seq x y z
N MET A 1 -25.84 -47.25 -24.30
CA MET A 1 -24.95 -46.81 -23.19
C MET A 1 -23.50 -47.23 -23.50
N LYS A 2 -22.67 -46.34 -24.06
CA LYS A 2 -21.22 -46.58 -24.31
C LYS A 2 -20.41 -45.27 -24.21
N GLY A 3 -20.41 -44.65 -23.02
CA GLY A 3 -19.77 -43.33 -22.81
C GLY A 3 -19.02 -43.14 -21.50
N LYS A 4 -19.00 -44.15 -20.60
CA LYS A 4 -18.44 -44.00 -19.22
C LYS A 4 -16.99 -44.50 -19.05
N HIS A 5 -16.34 -44.97 -20.11
CA HIS A 5 -14.97 -45.49 -20.04
C HIS A 5 -13.90 -44.50 -20.55
N PHE A 6 -14.26 -43.56 -21.43
CA PHE A 6 -13.29 -42.61 -22.01
C PHE A 6 -12.81 -41.58 -20.98
N PHE A 7 -13.72 -41.07 -20.15
CA PHE A 7 -13.42 -40.05 -19.13
C PHE A 7 -12.45 -40.53 -18.04
N LYS A 8 -12.45 -41.84 -17.72
CA LYS A 8 -11.55 -42.41 -16.70
C LYS A 8 -10.09 -42.52 -17.17
N LEU A 9 -9.85 -42.54 -18.49
CA LEU A 9 -8.50 -42.66 -19.06
C LEU A 9 -7.77 -41.32 -19.08
N ILE A 10 -8.49 -40.20 -19.26
CA ILE A 10 -7.94 -38.85 -19.24
C ILE A 10 -7.49 -38.47 -17.82
N LEU A 11 -8.31 -38.77 -16.80
CA LEU A 11 -8.00 -38.42 -15.41
C LEU A 11 -6.74 -39.11 -14.87
N ALA A 12 -6.47 -40.35 -15.30
CA ALA A 12 -5.28 -41.10 -14.89
C ALA A 12 -3.97 -40.56 -15.53
N SER A 13 -4.06 -39.92 -16.71
CA SER A 13 -2.88 -39.39 -17.40
C SER A 13 -2.39 -38.06 -16.81
N LEU A 14 -3.27 -37.26 -16.20
CA LEU A 14 -2.90 -35.96 -15.63
C LEU A 14 -2.14 -36.10 -14.30
N PHE A 15 -2.44 -37.14 -13.51
CA PHE A 15 -1.80 -37.38 -12.21
C PHE A 15 -0.36 -37.88 -12.33
N ALA A 16 0.03 -38.44 -13.48
CA ALA A 16 1.38 -38.91 -13.74
C ALA A 16 2.38 -37.79 -14.09
N LEU A 17 1.91 -36.59 -14.49
CA LEU A 17 2.79 -35.49 -14.90
C LEU A 17 3.30 -34.63 -13.71
N LEU A 18 2.67 -34.73 -12.53
CA LEU A 18 2.99 -33.91 -11.35
C LEU A 18 4.11 -34.49 -10.46
N LEU A 19 4.74 -35.60 -10.84
CA LEU A 19 5.76 -36.30 -10.04
C LEU A 19 7.21 -36.09 -10.52
N LEU A 20 7.47 -35.07 -11.35
CA LEU A 20 8.79 -34.87 -11.99
C LEU A 20 9.52 -33.56 -11.64
N THR A 21 9.04 -32.76 -10.68
CA THR A 21 9.66 -31.47 -10.29
C THR A 21 10.23 -31.43 -8.87
N ALA A 22 10.36 -32.58 -8.20
CA ALA A 22 10.84 -32.69 -6.81
C ALA A 22 12.14 -33.51 -6.68
N CYS A 23 13.23 -33.04 -7.32
CA CYS A 23 14.60 -33.46 -7.00
C CYS A 23 15.61 -32.50 -7.66
N GLY A 24 16.44 -31.80 -6.88
CA GLY A 24 17.43 -30.86 -7.43
C GLY A 24 18.01 -29.87 -6.43
N GLY A 25 18.70 -30.38 -5.40
CA GLY A 25 19.45 -29.53 -4.45
C GLY A 25 20.87 -30.07 -4.21
N ASN A 26 21.83 -29.15 -4.09
CA ASN A 26 23.25 -29.35 -3.73
C ASN A 26 24.09 -30.15 -4.78
N ASP A 27 25.33 -29.81 -5.11
CA ASP A 27 26.46 -29.43 -4.25
C ASP A 27 27.57 -28.65 -5.02
N GLU A 28 28.58 -28.17 -4.29
CA GLU A 28 29.73 -27.39 -4.79
C GLU A 28 30.83 -28.27 -5.46
N ALA A 29 31.65 -27.66 -6.34
CA ALA A 29 33.14 -27.75 -6.37
C ALA A 29 33.79 -27.66 -7.78
N ASP A 30 34.79 -26.77 -7.85
CA ASP A 30 36.05 -26.83 -8.63
C ASP A 30 36.12 -27.16 -10.15
N GLY A 31 36.81 -26.27 -10.88
CA GLY A 31 38.13 -26.70 -11.37
C GLY A 31 38.44 -26.74 -12.88
N SER A 32 38.76 -25.56 -13.45
CA SER A 32 39.94 -25.30 -14.31
C SER A 32 39.97 -25.61 -15.83
N ALA A 33 40.43 -24.60 -16.61
CA ALA A 33 41.11 -24.62 -17.93
C ALA A 33 40.31 -25.16 -19.16
N ASP A 34 40.49 -24.75 -20.43
CA ASP A 34 41.28 -23.75 -21.20
C ASP A 34 40.63 -23.68 -22.63
N ASP A 35 40.78 -22.71 -23.55
CA ASP A 35 41.41 -21.37 -23.64
C ASP A 35 40.86 -20.66 -24.92
N SER A 36 41.09 -19.34 -25.08
CA SER A 36 41.08 -18.55 -26.35
C SER A 36 39.73 -18.24 -27.06
N ALA A 37 39.52 -17.06 -27.66
CA ALA A 37 40.41 -15.91 -27.90
C ALA A 37 39.66 -14.56 -28.08
N ALA A 38 40.37 -13.46 -27.79
CA ALA A 38 40.32 -12.12 -28.44
C ALA A 38 38.97 -11.31 -28.45
N SER A 39 38.95 -9.99 -28.25
CA SER A 39 40.02 -8.99 -28.06
C SER A 39 39.42 -7.60 -27.74
N GLU A 40 40.10 -6.82 -26.87
CA GLU A 40 40.30 -5.34 -26.94
C GLU A 40 39.05 -4.39 -26.96
N ASP A 41 39.03 -3.19 -26.36
CA ASP A 41 40.08 -2.34 -25.78
C ASP A 41 39.54 -1.38 -24.67
N SER A 42 40.46 -0.88 -23.84
CA SER A 42 40.59 0.35 -23.00
C SER A 42 39.45 1.42 -22.98
N GLU A 43 39.26 2.26 -21.94
CA GLU A 43 40.19 3.05 -21.08
C GLU A 43 39.59 3.17 -19.65
N ALA A 44 40.33 2.97 -18.55
CA ALA A 44 41.19 3.94 -17.83
C ALA A 44 40.45 5.20 -17.26
N GLY A 45 40.55 5.54 -15.97
CA GLY A 45 41.29 4.91 -14.87
C GLY A 45 40.99 5.51 -13.49
N GLY A 46 41.66 5.00 -12.44
CA GLY A 46 41.72 5.65 -11.11
C GLY A 46 42.75 6.79 -11.08
N ASN A 47 43.31 7.21 -9.94
CA ASN A 47 43.27 6.65 -8.59
C ASN A 47 43.79 7.73 -7.58
N GLU A 48 43.74 7.40 -6.28
CA GLU A 48 44.58 7.93 -5.18
C GLU A 48 44.29 9.27 -4.46
N GLU A 49 44.30 9.08 -3.14
CA GLU A 49 44.42 10.00 -2.01
C GLU A 49 45.56 11.02 -2.11
N ALA A 50 45.43 12.14 -1.39
CA ALA A 50 46.36 12.50 -0.31
C ALA A 50 45.92 13.77 0.46
N SER A 51 45.94 13.72 1.79
CA SER A 51 46.18 14.91 2.63
C SER A 51 47.70 15.09 2.82
N PRO A 52 48.16 16.32 3.04
CA PRO A 52 48.79 16.61 4.34
C PRO A 52 48.46 18.01 4.89
N ALA A 53 49.00 18.32 6.07
CA ALA A 53 48.69 19.49 6.88
C ALA A 53 49.84 20.53 6.99
N ASP A 54 49.48 21.66 7.63
CA ASP A 54 50.29 22.58 8.43
C ASP A 54 51.06 23.79 7.83
N ASP A 55 51.05 24.84 8.67
CA ASP A 55 51.89 26.06 8.80
C ASP A 55 51.84 27.21 7.76
N GLN A 56 51.32 28.38 8.18
CA GLN A 56 52.14 29.52 8.65
C GLN A 56 51.31 30.71 9.22
N GLU A 57 51.86 31.41 10.22
CA GLU A 57 51.38 32.69 10.79
C GLU A 57 51.80 33.94 9.97
N ASP A 58 50.94 34.98 9.88
CA ASP A 58 51.20 36.45 9.82
C ASP A 58 49.84 37.19 9.54
N GLY A 59 49.48 38.39 10.04
CA GLY A 59 49.98 39.23 11.14
C GLY A 59 49.32 40.64 11.17
N SER A 60 48.69 41.03 12.29
CA SER A 60 48.17 42.38 12.66
C SER A 60 47.14 43.10 11.73
N GLU A 61 45.94 43.43 12.25
CA GLU A 61 45.46 44.81 12.58
C GLU A 61 44.69 45.51 11.41
N GLU A 62 43.56 46.24 11.55
CA GLU A 62 42.78 46.76 12.69
C GLU A 62 41.24 46.63 12.45
N ASP A 63 40.42 46.84 13.50
CA ASP A 63 38.94 46.89 13.47
C ASP A 63 38.35 48.10 12.71
N GLU A 64 37.27 47.89 11.95
CA GLU A 64 36.23 48.89 11.65
C GLU A 64 34.85 48.19 11.71
N PRO A 65 34.00 48.47 12.73
CA PRO A 65 32.68 47.85 12.86
C PRO A 65 31.60 48.73 12.22
N SER A 66 30.89 48.22 11.22
CA SER A 66 29.74 48.94 10.64
C SER A 66 28.73 48.00 9.96
N GLU A 67 27.52 47.97 10.54
CA GLU A 67 26.26 47.63 9.87
C GLU A 67 26.25 46.36 9.01
N SER A 68 26.27 45.20 9.66
CA SER A 68 25.62 44.02 9.07
C SER A 68 24.13 44.33 8.96
N ASP A 69 23.66 44.63 7.75
CA ASP A 69 22.25 44.88 7.41
C ASP A 69 21.45 43.58 7.67
N SER A 70 21.10 43.38 8.94
CA SER A 70 20.32 42.24 9.42
C SER A 70 18.90 42.51 8.98
N SER A 71 18.63 42.15 7.72
CA SER A 71 17.34 42.26 7.09
C SER A 71 16.36 41.39 7.88
N GLU A 72 15.57 42.03 8.74
CA GLU A 72 14.51 41.37 9.50
C GLU A 72 13.51 40.80 8.49
N GLU A 73 13.61 39.49 8.21
CA GLU A 73 12.68 38.83 7.28
C GLU A 73 11.25 39.02 7.77
N ASP A 74 10.43 39.65 6.95
CA ASP A 74 9.03 39.94 7.25
C ASP A 74 8.22 38.65 7.25
N THR A 75 8.21 38.00 8.42
CA THR A 75 7.49 36.76 8.72
C THR A 75 6.02 37.01 9.08
N SER A 76 5.47 38.20 8.81
CA SER A 76 4.06 38.52 9.14
C SER A 76 3.02 37.67 8.40
N GLY A 77 3.43 36.95 7.35
CA GLY A 77 2.62 35.94 6.65
C GLY A 77 2.82 34.50 7.13
N ALA A 78 3.72 34.23 8.09
CA ALA A 78 3.92 32.89 8.64
C ALA A 78 2.72 32.50 9.52
N VAL A 79 2.07 31.38 9.18
CA VAL A 79 1.00 30.78 9.98
C VAL A 79 1.53 29.54 10.70
N ASP A 80 1.19 29.39 11.97
CA ASP A 80 1.48 28.16 12.70
C ASP A 80 0.80 26.97 12.01
N PRO A 81 1.48 25.82 11.87
CA PRO A 81 0.87 24.63 11.31
C PRO A 81 -0.30 24.20 12.20
N GLN A 82 -1.47 24.00 11.59
CA GLN A 82 -2.58 23.36 12.30
C GLN A 82 -2.16 21.95 12.73
N SER A 83 -2.54 21.54 13.93
CA SER A 83 -2.23 20.20 14.44
C SER A 83 -2.79 19.15 13.48
N ALA A 84 -1.91 18.31 12.92
CA ALA A 84 -2.31 17.19 12.10
C ALA A 84 -3.03 16.19 12.98
N SER A 85 -4.35 16.03 12.78
CA SER A 85 -5.08 14.93 13.42
C SER A 85 -4.52 13.59 12.94
N GLU A 86 -4.43 12.63 13.84
CA GLU A 86 -3.94 11.28 13.53
C GLU A 86 -4.80 10.62 12.43
N VAL A 87 -4.13 9.94 11.50
CA VAL A 87 -4.71 9.28 10.33
C VAL A 87 -4.17 7.86 10.28
N VAL A 88 -5.06 6.88 10.13
CA VAL A 88 -4.69 5.48 9.88
C VAL A 88 -4.31 5.34 8.41
N SER A 89 -3.14 4.78 8.12
CA SER A 89 -2.73 4.44 6.75
C SER A 89 -3.55 3.27 6.21
N PHE A 90 -3.83 3.28 4.91
CA PHE A 90 -4.55 2.20 4.24
C PHE A 90 -4.19 2.13 2.76
N ASP A 91 -4.35 0.95 2.17
CA ASP A 91 -4.39 0.74 0.73
C ASP A 91 -5.82 0.43 0.28
N GLN A 92 -6.28 1.05 -0.80
CA GLN A 92 -7.54 0.68 -1.43
C GLN A 92 -7.40 -0.62 -2.25
N VAL A 93 -8.30 -1.59 -2.02
CA VAL A 93 -8.24 -2.91 -2.66
C VAL A 93 -8.76 -2.84 -4.10
N ASN A 94 -7.85 -3.05 -5.04
CA ASN A 94 -8.13 -3.13 -6.47
C ASN A 94 -8.35 -4.60 -6.88
N TRP A 95 -9.60 -4.97 -7.19
CA TRP A 95 -9.99 -6.37 -7.45
C TRP A 95 -9.72 -6.81 -8.89
N ILE A 96 -8.65 -7.60 -9.09
CA ILE A 96 -8.34 -8.23 -10.37
C ILE A 96 -9.20 -9.48 -10.55
N GLY A 97 -9.98 -9.54 -11.63
CA GLY A 97 -10.84 -10.69 -11.97
C GLY A 97 -12.30 -10.57 -11.53
N GLY A 98 -12.68 -9.45 -10.91
CA GLY A 98 -14.05 -9.13 -10.52
C GLY A 98 -14.16 -8.80 -9.02
N VAL A 99 -14.91 -7.74 -8.69
CA VAL A 99 -15.19 -7.38 -7.30
C VAL A 99 -16.15 -8.42 -6.70
N PRO A 100 -15.91 -8.95 -5.49
CA PRO A 100 -16.80 -9.91 -4.84
C PRO A 100 -18.24 -9.37 -4.69
N ASP A 101 -19.23 -10.25 -4.53
CA ASP A 101 -20.62 -9.81 -4.30
C ASP A 101 -20.76 -8.82 -3.12
N ARG A 102 -21.79 -7.98 -3.19
CA ARG A 102 -22.12 -7.02 -2.13
C ARG A 102 -22.72 -7.71 -0.92
N GLN A 103 -22.60 -7.07 0.24
CA GLN A 103 -23.28 -7.53 1.44
C GLN A 103 -24.79 -7.29 1.27
N PRO A 104 -25.65 -8.17 1.80
CA PRO A 104 -27.10 -8.06 1.62
C PRO A 104 -27.71 -6.86 2.35
N GLU A 105 -27.02 -6.36 3.38
CA GLU A 105 -27.40 -5.21 4.20
C GLU A 105 -26.25 -4.18 4.17
N PRO A 106 -26.53 -2.87 4.37
CA PRO A 106 -25.50 -1.87 4.65
C PRO A 106 -24.73 -2.20 5.93
N GLY A 107 -23.50 -1.71 6.05
CA GLY A 107 -22.69 -2.01 7.23
C GLY A 107 -21.21 -1.69 7.09
N ILE A 108 -20.48 -2.05 8.15
CA ILE A 108 -19.03 -2.00 8.23
C ILE A 108 -18.58 -3.33 8.82
N TRP A 109 -17.62 -3.99 8.18
CA TRP A 109 -17.04 -5.26 8.60
C TRP A 109 -15.54 -5.09 8.71
N PHE A 110 -15.01 -5.45 9.87
CA PHE A 110 -13.59 -5.52 10.14
C PHE A 110 -13.20 -7.00 10.12
N TYR A 111 -12.34 -7.38 9.17
CA TYR A 111 -11.85 -8.74 9.00
C TYR A 111 -10.40 -8.84 9.44
N THR A 112 -10.08 -9.88 10.19
CA THR A 112 -8.73 -10.15 10.70
C THR A 112 -8.28 -11.54 10.27
N GLN A 113 -7.03 -11.90 10.58
CA GLN A 113 -6.52 -13.26 10.40
C GLN A 113 -7.40 -14.36 11.00
N ASP A 114 -8.03 -14.10 12.15
CA ASP A 114 -8.85 -15.08 12.87
C ASP A 114 -10.35 -15.00 12.55
N ASP A 115 -10.83 -13.87 11.98
CA ASP A 115 -12.23 -13.65 11.59
C ASP A 115 -12.34 -13.00 10.20
N HIS A 116 -12.33 -13.84 9.16
CA HIS A 116 -12.59 -13.43 7.78
C HIS A 116 -13.37 -14.50 7.01
N PRO A 117 -14.09 -14.14 5.93
CA PRO A 117 -14.72 -15.12 5.06
C PRO A 117 -13.69 -16.03 4.37
N GLU A 118 -13.82 -17.36 4.53
CA GLU A 118 -12.95 -18.40 3.94
C GLU A 118 -12.56 -18.14 2.46
N LYS A 119 -13.49 -17.59 1.67
CA LYS A 119 -13.26 -17.22 0.25
C LYS A 119 -12.16 -16.17 0.03
N TYR A 120 -11.65 -15.54 1.10
CA TYR A 120 -10.60 -14.54 1.09
C TYR A 120 -9.31 -15.00 1.79
N ALA A 121 -9.22 -16.26 2.24
CA ALA A 121 -8.07 -16.78 2.98
C ALA A 121 -6.74 -16.56 2.24
N ASP A 122 -6.72 -16.79 0.92
CA ASP A 122 -5.54 -16.58 0.05
C ASP A 122 -5.53 -15.20 -0.66
N THR A 123 -6.36 -14.23 -0.26
CA THR A 123 -6.52 -12.94 -0.96
C THR A 123 -5.68 -11.80 -0.37
N PHE A 124 -5.46 -11.80 0.94
CA PHE A 124 -4.80 -10.72 1.69
C PHE A 124 -3.63 -11.27 2.50
N ASN A 125 -2.66 -10.41 2.85
CA ASN A 125 -1.56 -10.83 3.71
C ASN A 125 -1.95 -10.73 5.19
N TRP A 126 -2.82 -11.63 5.64
CA TRP A 126 -3.38 -11.62 7.00
C TRP A 126 -2.36 -11.62 8.15
N ASP A 127 -1.09 -11.93 7.90
CA ASP A 127 -0.02 -11.78 8.89
C ASP A 127 0.38 -10.32 9.13
N GLU A 128 0.24 -9.44 8.13
CA GLU A 128 0.66 -8.03 8.11
C GLU A 128 -0.50 -7.01 8.12
N GLU A 129 -1.65 -7.38 7.55
CA GLU A 129 -2.80 -6.47 7.31
C GLU A 129 -4.13 -7.07 7.79
N ASP A 130 -4.98 -6.19 8.32
CA ASP A 130 -6.42 -6.44 8.48
C ASP A 130 -7.19 -5.77 7.33
N VAL A 131 -8.47 -6.13 7.14
CA VAL A 131 -9.29 -5.59 6.05
C VAL A 131 -10.58 -4.95 6.57
N LEU A 132 -10.78 -3.67 6.22
CA LEU A 132 -12.01 -2.93 6.48
C LEU A 132 -12.87 -2.90 5.22
N LEU A 133 -14.05 -3.52 5.26
CA LEU A 133 -15.11 -3.36 4.28
C LEU A 133 -16.16 -2.39 4.83
N TRP A 134 -16.57 -1.40 4.03
CA TRP A 134 -17.74 -0.58 4.32
C TRP A 134 -18.70 -0.54 3.13
N GLN A 135 -20.00 -0.46 3.39
CA GLN A 135 -21.07 -0.36 2.39
C GLN A 135 -22.20 0.53 2.93
N ILE A 136 -22.55 1.59 2.21
CA ILE A 136 -23.58 2.54 2.66
C ILE A 136 -24.99 2.09 2.26
N GLY A 137 -26.01 2.59 2.96
CA GLY A 137 -27.42 2.27 2.77
C GLY A 137 -28.25 3.39 2.13
N ASP A 138 -27.64 4.55 1.87
CA ASP A 138 -28.31 5.71 1.33
C ASP A 138 -28.78 5.49 -0.11
N GLU A 139 -30.08 5.21 -0.28
CA GLU A 139 -30.74 4.97 -1.57
C GLU A 139 -30.44 6.04 -2.64
N LYS A 140 -30.19 7.29 -2.23
CA LYS A 140 -29.84 8.40 -3.13
C LYS A 140 -28.47 8.24 -3.81
N TYR A 141 -27.60 7.38 -3.29
CA TYR A 141 -26.27 7.09 -3.82
C TYR A 141 -26.17 5.73 -4.52
N LYS A 142 -27.30 5.08 -4.84
CA LYS A 142 -27.26 3.89 -5.70
C LYS A 142 -26.73 4.26 -7.09
N GLY A 143 -25.84 3.45 -7.63
CA GLY A 143 -25.14 3.77 -8.89
C GLY A 143 -24.03 4.82 -8.72
N TYR A 144 -23.57 5.10 -7.50
CA TYR A 144 -22.35 5.87 -7.30
C TYR A 144 -21.18 4.91 -7.05
N ASP A 145 -20.02 5.25 -7.62
CA ASP A 145 -18.74 4.71 -7.19
C ASP A 145 -18.23 5.47 -5.95
N ALA A 146 -17.28 4.86 -5.24
CA ALA A 146 -16.93 5.22 -3.87
C ALA A 146 -15.44 5.05 -3.61
N ASP A 147 -14.74 6.16 -3.38
CA ASP A 147 -13.33 6.18 -3.01
C ASP A 147 -13.13 6.63 -1.56
N THR A 148 -12.22 5.97 -0.83
CA THR A 148 -11.89 6.40 0.54
C THR A 148 -10.71 7.36 0.49
N GLY A 149 -10.93 8.62 0.88
CA GLY A 149 -9.87 9.63 0.90
C GLY A 149 -9.00 9.60 2.16
N LYS A 150 -9.57 9.27 3.33
CA LYS A 150 -8.84 9.22 4.62
C LYS A 150 -9.59 8.46 5.72
N LEU A 151 -8.82 7.79 6.59
CA LEU A 151 -9.29 7.23 7.85
C LEU A 151 -8.77 8.09 9.01
N LYS A 152 -9.60 9.00 9.54
CA LYS A 152 -9.20 9.92 10.60
C LYS A 152 -9.55 9.37 11.97
N ILE A 153 -8.58 9.37 12.90
CA ILE A 153 -8.85 9.10 14.31
C ILE A 153 -9.50 10.34 14.94
N MET A 154 -10.61 10.12 15.63
CA MET A 154 -11.34 11.12 16.41
C MET A 154 -11.20 10.80 17.91
N GLU A 155 -11.78 11.65 18.76
CA GLU A 155 -11.96 11.35 20.19
C GLU A 155 -12.81 10.06 20.38
N ASP A 156 -12.72 9.46 21.56
CA ASP A 156 -13.46 8.25 21.97
C ASP A 156 -13.29 7.00 21.06
N ASP A 157 -12.10 6.79 20.49
CA ASP A 157 -11.77 5.65 19.61
C ASP A 157 -12.73 5.49 18.41
N VAL A 158 -13.23 6.62 17.88
CA VAL A 158 -14.03 6.66 16.65
C VAL A 158 -13.12 6.92 15.44
N ILE A 159 -13.19 6.05 14.42
CA ILE A 159 -12.62 6.29 13.10
C ILE A 159 -13.68 6.97 12.22
N LYS A 160 -13.35 8.15 11.69
CA LYS A 160 -14.09 8.79 10.60
C LYS A 160 -13.51 8.33 9.26
N ILE A 161 -14.28 7.53 8.53
CA ILE A 161 -14.03 7.19 7.13
C ILE A 161 -14.54 8.37 6.30
N VAL A 162 -13.64 9.12 5.65
CA VAL A 162 -14.05 10.20 4.74
C VAL A 162 -13.97 9.72 3.31
N VAL A 163 -15.08 9.86 2.58
CA VAL A 163 -15.30 9.26 1.26
C VAL A 163 -15.66 10.31 0.21
N GLU A 164 -15.28 10.02 -1.03
CA GLU A 164 -15.75 10.71 -2.23
C GLU A 164 -16.73 9.78 -2.95
N LEU A 165 -17.80 10.35 -3.50
CA LEU A 165 -18.87 9.63 -4.19
C LEU A 165 -19.11 10.27 -5.55
N GLU A 166 -18.90 9.51 -6.62
CA GLU A 166 -19.06 9.96 -8.00
C GLU A 166 -20.19 9.17 -8.68
N GLU A 167 -20.99 9.81 -9.53
CA GLU A 167 -22.03 9.12 -10.31
C GLU A 167 -21.34 8.19 -11.34
N ASP A 168 -21.57 6.88 -11.23
CA ASP A 168 -21.23 5.94 -12.29
C ASP A 168 -22.32 6.03 -13.37
N GLU A 169 -21.92 6.27 -14.62
CA GLU A 169 -22.85 6.31 -15.76
C GLU A 169 -23.38 4.89 -16.13
N THR A 170 -22.93 3.83 -15.46
CA THR A 170 -23.56 2.51 -15.60
C THR A 170 -24.91 2.42 -14.88
N ASP A 171 -25.88 1.74 -15.50
CA ASP A 171 -27.25 1.54 -15.01
C ASP A 171 -27.31 0.47 -13.89
N ASP A 172 -26.45 0.63 -12.88
CA ASP A 172 -26.15 -0.36 -11.86
C ASP A 172 -26.54 0.17 -10.47
N GLU A 173 -27.80 -0.05 -10.05
CA GLU A 173 -28.45 0.40 -8.79
C GLU A 173 -27.82 -0.15 -7.48
N ARG A 174 -26.57 -0.61 -7.55
CA ARG A 174 -25.74 -1.08 -6.44
C ARG A 174 -25.44 0.04 -5.44
N ALA A 175 -25.39 -0.35 -4.15
CA ALA A 175 -24.89 0.50 -3.08
C ALA A 175 -23.37 0.79 -3.22
N PRO A 176 -22.89 2.00 -2.94
CA PRO A 176 -21.45 2.28 -2.87
C PRO A 176 -20.79 1.54 -1.71
N ARG A 177 -19.53 1.13 -1.92
CA ARG A 177 -18.72 0.39 -0.94
C ARG A 177 -17.24 0.48 -1.27
N ASN A 178 -16.39 0.20 -0.28
CA ASN A 178 -14.96 0.03 -0.52
C ASN A 178 -14.37 -1.06 0.41
N TYR A 179 -13.23 -1.62 -0.01
CA TYR A 179 -12.42 -2.57 0.75
C TYR A 179 -11.05 -1.92 0.95
N LEU A 180 -10.60 -1.80 2.18
CA LEU A 180 -9.34 -1.15 2.55
C LEU A 180 -8.46 -2.14 3.32
N LYS A 181 -7.20 -2.25 2.93
CA LYS A 181 -6.18 -2.96 3.71
C LYS A 181 -5.57 -1.97 4.69
N VAL A 182 -5.49 -2.33 5.96
CA VAL A 182 -4.93 -1.48 7.03
C VAL A 182 -3.83 -2.25 7.77
N PRO A 183 -2.83 -1.59 8.36
CA PRO A 183 -1.86 -2.28 9.20
C PRO A 183 -2.55 -3.01 10.35
N LYS A 184 -2.08 -4.22 10.64
CA LYS A 184 -2.70 -5.13 11.61
C LYS A 184 -2.84 -4.51 13.01
N GLY A 185 -4.04 -4.58 13.57
CA GLY A 185 -4.38 -4.08 14.91
C GLY A 185 -4.75 -2.58 14.98
N GLU A 186 -4.51 -1.78 13.93
CA GLU A 186 -4.79 -0.33 13.94
C GLU A 186 -6.27 0.04 14.18
N LEU A 187 -7.18 -0.90 13.88
CA LEU A 187 -8.63 -0.70 14.03
C LEU A 187 -9.24 -1.48 15.21
N GLU A 188 -8.44 -2.22 15.99
CA GLU A 188 -8.98 -3.07 17.07
C GLU A 188 -9.70 -2.23 18.15
N GLY A 189 -10.91 -2.66 18.52
CA GLY A 189 -11.75 -1.99 19.52
C GLY A 189 -12.36 -0.66 19.08
N LYS A 190 -12.06 -0.17 17.87
CA LYS A 190 -12.55 1.13 17.38
C LYS A 190 -13.98 1.04 16.85
N SER A 191 -14.66 2.18 16.87
CA SER A 191 -15.98 2.37 16.26
C SER A 191 -15.87 3.24 15.00
N PHE A 192 -16.90 3.28 14.16
CA PHE A 192 -16.81 3.86 12.83
C PHE A 192 -17.99 4.78 12.49
N ILE A 193 -17.69 5.87 11.79
CA ILE A 193 -18.65 6.71 11.07
C ILE A 193 -18.14 6.94 9.64
N ILE A 194 -19.06 7.13 8.69
CA ILE A 194 -18.72 7.48 7.30
C ILE A 194 -19.27 8.87 7.00
N GLU A 195 -18.46 9.70 6.35
CA GLU A 195 -18.76 11.09 6.03
C GLU A 195 -18.26 11.43 4.62
N THR A 196 -19.01 12.18 3.83
CA THR A 196 -18.51 12.67 2.53
C THR A 196 -17.42 13.73 2.73
N VAL A 197 -16.65 14.04 1.68
CA VAL A 197 -15.70 15.17 1.67
C VAL A 197 -16.34 16.52 2.06
N ASP A 198 -17.64 16.69 1.80
CA ASP A 198 -18.45 17.88 2.14
C ASP A 198 -19.02 17.87 3.57
N GLY A 199 -18.83 16.79 4.34
CA GLY A 199 -19.31 16.67 5.72
C GLY A 199 -20.68 16.03 5.89
N GLU A 200 -21.27 15.38 4.87
CA GLU A 200 -22.52 14.63 5.04
C GLU A 200 -22.24 13.25 5.66
N GLN A 201 -22.81 12.98 6.84
CA GLN A 201 -22.74 11.67 7.47
C GLN A 201 -23.68 10.67 6.77
N LEU A 202 -23.13 9.51 6.39
CA LEU A 202 -23.83 8.46 5.64
C LEU A 202 -24.38 7.36 6.55
N SER A 203 -25.47 6.70 6.11
CA SER A 203 -26.04 5.55 6.82
C SER A 203 -25.32 4.25 6.43
N VAL A 204 -25.03 3.44 7.45
CA VAL A 204 -24.56 2.05 7.32
C VAL A 204 -25.52 1.08 8.03
N LYS A 205 -26.81 1.46 8.06
CA LYS A 205 -27.94 0.77 8.71
C LYS A 205 -29.24 1.09 7.95
#